data_AF-A0A8S2FLE4-F1
#
_entry.id   AF-A0A8S2FLE4-F1
#
_cell.length_a   1.000
_cell.length_b   1.000
_cell.length_c   1.000
_cell.angle_alpha   90.00
_cell.angle_beta   90.00
_cell.angle_gamma   90.00
#
_symmetry.space_group_name_H-M   'P 1'
#
loop_
_entity.id
_entity.type
_entity.pdbx_description
1 polymer ?
#
loop_
_entity_poly.entity_id
_entity_poly.type
_entity_poly.pdbx_seq_one_letter_code
_entity_poly.pdbx_strand_id
1 'polypeptide(L)'
;MDVDELLNYQPDKPQPSKRSVPNSTLPTTTVAKRAKKSTDFAPFSANGAATGSNIASLSTDEKEKLLEMLENESNNEPLDETSLKRMISQLEKRILKNQEMRIKHPDHPEKFMESEMELNDGIQELHQVAAQPDLYHIIINMNGVQLLLGLLTHENTDISIAVVNLLQELT
;
A
#
# COMPACT_ATOMS: atom_id res chain seq x y z
N MET A 1 44.31 -7.74 15.85
CA MET A 1 43.21 -8.68 15.58
C MET A 1 43.52 -9.28 14.23
N ASP A 2 43.89 -10.56 14.22
CA ASP A 2 44.36 -11.23 13.00
C ASP A 2 43.16 -11.60 12.13
N VAL A 3 43.18 -11.10 10.90
CA VAL A 3 42.08 -11.22 9.91
C VAL A 3 41.79 -12.66 9.51
N ASP A 4 42.74 -13.57 9.74
CA ASP A 4 42.60 -15.00 9.43
C ASP A 4 41.69 -15.76 10.42
N GLU A 5 41.51 -15.26 11.65
CA GLU A 5 40.57 -15.87 12.62
C GLU A 5 39.10 -15.54 12.31
N LEU A 6 38.83 -14.42 11.65
CA LEU A 6 37.47 -13.99 11.29
C LEU A 6 36.87 -14.77 10.11
N LEU A 7 37.71 -15.34 9.25
CA LEU A 7 37.28 -16.12 8.08
C LEU A 7 36.89 -17.57 8.43
N ASN A 8 37.35 -18.08 9.57
CA ASN A 8 37.08 -19.44 10.04
C ASN A 8 36.03 -19.51 11.16
N TYR A 9 35.42 -18.38 11.52
CA TYR A 9 34.41 -18.33 12.57
C TYR A 9 33.09 -18.97 12.10
N GLN A 10 32.78 -20.15 12.64
CA GLN A 10 31.47 -20.80 12.49
C GLN A 10 30.62 -20.51 13.73
N PRO A 11 29.48 -19.78 13.61
CA PRO A 11 28.60 -19.55 14.75
C PRO A 11 27.87 -20.84 15.17
N ASP A 12 27.92 -21.15 16.47
CA ASP A 12 27.27 -22.33 17.06
C ASP A 12 25.75 -22.35 16.84
N LYS A 13 25.24 -23.47 16.33
CA LYS A 13 23.79 -23.72 16.21
C LYS A 13 23.20 -24.05 17.59
N PRO A 14 22.11 -23.39 18.02
CA PRO A 14 21.51 -23.67 19.32
C PRO A 14 20.82 -25.06 19.34
N GLN A 15 21.26 -25.94 20.23
CA GLN A 15 20.58 -27.20 20.56
C GLN A 15 19.37 -26.93 21.47
N PRO A 16 18.22 -27.61 21.26
CA PRO A 16 17.08 -27.49 22.17
C PRO A 16 17.37 -28.24 23.47
N SER A 17 17.43 -27.49 24.58
CA SER A 17 17.58 -28.00 25.94
C SER A 17 16.36 -28.81 26.37
N LYS A 18 16.59 -30.06 26.79
CA LYS A 18 15.60 -30.94 27.42
C LYS A 18 15.29 -30.45 28.83
N ARG A 19 14.03 -30.06 29.10
CA ARG A 19 13.52 -29.80 30.46
C ARG A 19 12.54 -30.91 30.85
N SER A 20 12.86 -31.60 31.93
CA SER A 20 12.10 -32.68 32.57
C SER A 20 11.04 -32.12 33.54
N VAL A 21 9.79 -32.58 33.43
CA VAL A 21 8.78 -32.53 34.50
C VAL A 21 7.82 -33.74 34.37
N PRO A 22 7.37 -34.37 35.47
CA PRO A 22 6.75 -35.70 35.46
C PRO A 22 5.20 -35.71 35.43
N ASN A 23 4.67 -36.75 34.77
CA ASN A 23 3.39 -37.46 34.90
C ASN A 23 2.11 -36.78 35.41
N SER A 24 1.05 -36.82 34.58
CA SER A 24 -0.24 -37.41 34.96
C SER A 24 -0.96 -38.08 33.76
N THR A 25 -1.14 -39.42 33.86
CA THR A 25 -2.36 -40.25 33.57
C THR A 25 -3.40 -39.73 32.56
N LEU A 26 -3.85 -40.41 31.48
CA LEU A 26 -4.33 -41.80 31.20
C LEU A 26 -4.71 -41.89 29.67
N PRO A 27 -5.25 -43.01 29.11
CA PRO A 27 -4.57 -44.22 28.64
C PRO A 27 -4.69 -44.46 27.10
N THR A 28 -3.94 -45.47 26.67
CA THR A 28 -3.73 -46.03 25.31
C THR A 28 -4.90 -46.87 24.78
N THR A 29 -5.15 -46.82 23.45
CA THR A 29 -5.74 -47.96 22.71
C THR A 29 -5.12 -48.13 21.30
N THR A 30 -4.16 -49.05 21.23
CA THR A 30 -3.93 -50.11 20.21
C THR A 30 -4.09 -49.88 18.69
N VAL A 31 -2.94 -49.94 17.99
CA VAL A 31 -2.54 -50.82 16.86
C VAL A 31 -3.62 -51.31 15.87
N ALA A 32 -3.49 -50.96 14.57
CA ALA A 32 -3.14 -51.91 13.47
C ALA A 32 -3.31 -51.36 12.02
N LYS A 33 -2.20 -51.42 11.27
CA LYS A 33 -2.03 -51.96 9.89
C LYS A 33 -2.71 -51.29 8.65
N ARG A 34 -1.83 -50.68 7.84
CA ARG A 34 -1.50 -51.02 6.42
C ARG A 34 -2.49 -50.60 5.31
N ALA A 35 -2.07 -49.67 4.44
CA ALA A 35 -2.06 -49.82 2.96
C ALA A 35 -1.46 -48.58 2.24
N LYS A 36 -0.69 -48.86 1.18
CA LYS A 36 -0.02 -47.94 0.24
C LYS A 36 -1.04 -47.31 -0.72
N LYS A 37 -0.88 -46.03 -1.14
CA LYS A 37 -1.17 -45.60 -2.53
C LYS A 37 -0.58 -44.23 -2.93
N SER A 38 0.27 -44.28 -3.96
CA SER A 38 0.60 -43.33 -5.03
C SER A 38 0.76 -41.82 -4.76
N THR A 39 2.01 -41.40 -4.91
CA THR A 39 2.47 -40.21 -5.64
C THR A 39 1.75 -40.02 -6.97
N ASP A 40 1.29 -38.79 -7.26
CA ASP A 40 1.20 -38.21 -8.61
C ASP A 40 1.19 -36.68 -8.47
N PHE A 41 2.38 -36.08 -8.37
CA PHE A 41 2.60 -34.65 -8.58
C PHE A 41 2.92 -34.47 -10.07
N ALA A 42 1.96 -33.97 -10.84
CA ALA A 42 2.18 -33.61 -12.24
C ALA A 42 3.07 -32.34 -12.33
N PRO A 43 3.97 -32.26 -13.32
CA PRO A 43 4.86 -31.12 -13.47
C PRO A 43 4.12 -29.91 -14.04
N PHE A 44 4.37 -28.75 -13.44
CA PHE A 44 3.97 -27.44 -13.91
C PHE A 44 4.60 -27.18 -15.28
N SER A 45 3.79 -27.23 -16.34
CA SER A 45 4.20 -26.91 -17.71
C SER A 45 4.35 -25.40 -17.85
N ALA A 46 5.59 -24.94 -17.96
CA ALA A 46 5.92 -23.58 -18.35
C ALA A 46 5.55 -23.36 -19.83
N ASN A 47 4.42 -22.68 -20.07
CA ASN A 47 4.18 -21.97 -21.33
C ASN A 47 4.26 -20.47 -21.06
N GLY A 48 5.47 -19.92 -21.21
CA GLY A 48 5.63 -18.53 -21.56
C GLY A 48 5.37 -18.36 -23.05
N ALA A 49 4.31 -17.65 -23.42
CA ALA A 49 4.22 -16.81 -24.63
C ALA A 49 2.82 -16.20 -24.76
N ALA A 50 2.80 -14.90 -25.07
CA ALA A 50 1.73 -14.16 -25.74
C ALA A 50 0.53 -13.64 -24.91
N THR A 51 0.78 -12.68 -24.00
CA THR A 51 -0.22 -11.65 -23.66
C THR A 51 -0.11 -10.48 -24.63
N GLY A 52 -0.28 -10.77 -25.92
CA GLY A 52 -0.20 -9.77 -26.97
C GLY A 52 -0.74 -10.35 -28.25
N SER A 53 -2.06 -10.56 -28.32
CA SER A 53 -2.86 -10.82 -29.54
C SER A 53 -4.29 -11.24 -29.17
N ASN A 54 -5.14 -10.32 -28.67
CA ASN A 54 -6.60 -10.54 -28.65
C ASN A 54 -7.40 -9.22 -28.80
N ILE A 55 -6.81 -8.17 -29.39
CA ILE A 55 -7.55 -6.94 -29.73
C ILE A 55 -8.25 -7.10 -31.08
N ALA A 56 -7.77 -8.00 -31.95
CA ALA A 56 -8.27 -8.17 -33.30
C ALA A 56 -9.60 -8.94 -33.39
N SER A 57 -9.95 -9.76 -32.39
CA SER A 57 -11.17 -10.58 -32.38
C SER A 57 -12.35 -9.97 -31.62
N LEU A 58 -12.24 -8.72 -31.15
CA LEU A 58 -13.35 -8.01 -30.52
C LEU A 58 -14.37 -7.58 -31.60
N SER A 59 -15.64 -7.88 -31.34
CA SER A 59 -16.77 -7.39 -32.15
C SER A 59 -16.71 -5.85 -32.27
N THR A 60 -17.21 -5.28 -33.37
CA THR A 60 -17.34 -3.82 -33.52
C THR A 60 -18.09 -3.20 -32.34
N ASP A 61 -19.09 -3.91 -31.80
CA ASP A 61 -19.89 -3.45 -30.66
C ASP A 61 -19.08 -3.45 -29.35
N GLU A 62 -18.14 -4.39 -29.19
CA GLU A 62 -17.25 -4.44 -28.02
C GLU A 62 -16.17 -3.36 -28.10
N LYS A 63 -15.70 -3.04 -29.31
CA LYS A 63 -14.77 -1.94 -29.55
C LYS A 63 -15.43 -0.59 -29.28
N GLU A 64 -16.68 -0.40 -29.70
CA GLU A 64 -17.46 0.82 -29.42
C GLU A 64 -17.73 0.97 -27.92
N LYS A 65 -18.11 -0.11 -27.23
CA LYS A 65 -18.31 -0.08 -25.77
C LYS A 65 -17.01 0.20 -25.00
N LEU A 66 -15.88 -0.34 -25.44
CA LEU A 66 -14.56 -0.01 -24.88
C LEU A 66 -14.17 1.45 -25.14
N LEU A 67 -14.52 1.99 -26.30
CA LEU A 67 -14.30 3.41 -26.64
C LEU A 67 -15.16 4.32 -25.76
N GLU A 68 -16.44 3.98 -25.58
CA GLU A 68 -17.39 4.74 -24.75
C GLU A 68 -17.01 4.72 -23.27
N MET A 69 -16.50 3.58 -22.77
CA MET A 69 -15.97 3.51 -21.41
C MET A 69 -14.72 4.39 -21.23
N LEU A 70 -13.83 4.43 -22.22
CA LEU A 70 -12.63 5.26 -22.19
C LEU A 70 -12.96 6.77 -22.31
N GLU A 71 -13.92 7.15 -23.15
CA GLU A 71 -14.40 8.54 -23.27
C GLU A 71 -15.12 9.01 -21.99
N ASN A 72 -15.85 8.12 -21.32
CA ASN A 72 -16.51 8.47 -20.05
C ASN A 72 -15.54 8.52 -18.86
N GLU A 73 -14.47 7.71 -18.85
CA GLU A 73 -13.44 7.75 -17.81
C GLU A 73 -12.47 8.94 -18.00
N SER A 74 -12.35 9.45 -19.23
CA SER A 74 -11.58 10.66 -19.56
C SER A 74 -12.39 11.96 -19.50
N ASN A 75 -13.68 11.91 -19.16
CA ASN A 75 -14.43 13.06 -18.67
C ASN A 75 -13.98 13.40 -17.25
N ASN A 76 -12.72 13.82 -17.14
CA ASN A 76 -12.18 14.52 -15.99
C ASN A 76 -12.88 15.89 -16.02
N GLU A 77 -14.01 15.99 -15.34
CA GLU A 77 -14.75 17.25 -15.19
C GLU A 77 -13.73 18.32 -14.75
N PRO A 78 -13.63 19.44 -15.48
CA PRO A 78 -12.54 20.39 -15.26
C PRO A 78 -12.53 20.79 -13.79
N LEU A 79 -11.34 20.72 -13.18
CA LEU A 79 -11.22 21.10 -11.78
C LEU A 79 -11.60 22.58 -11.65
N ASP A 80 -12.69 22.84 -10.93
CA ASP A 80 -13.14 24.19 -10.67
C ASP A 80 -12.39 24.81 -9.48
N GLU A 81 -12.30 26.14 -9.46
CA GLU A 81 -11.71 26.88 -8.33
C GLU A 81 -12.39 26.54 -6.99
N THR A 82 -13.71 26.32 -7.03
CA THR A 82 -14.50 26.03 -5.83
C THR A 82 -14.27 24.61 -5.32
N SER A 83 -14.07 23.63 -6.22
CA SER A 83 -13.76 22.26 -5.82
C SER A 83 -12.35 22.18 -5.24
N LEU A 84 -11.36 22.87 -5.85
CA LEU A 84 -10.01 22.95 -5.31
C LEU A 84 -9.99 23.55 -3.89
N LYS A 85 -10.71 24.66 -3.67
CA LYS A 85 -10.84 25.25 -2.33
C LYS A 85 -11.40 24.27 -1.31
N ARG A 86 -12.41 23.47 -1.71
CA ARG A 86 -12.98 22.43 -0.86
C ARG A 86 -11.96 21.32 -0.57
N MET A 87 -11.21 20.86 -1.56
CA MET A 87 -10.18 19.82 -1.39
C MET A 87 -9.08 20.26 -0.42
N ILE A 88 -8.58 21.49 -0.54
CA ILE A 88 -7.58 22.04 0.39
C ILE A 88 -8.14 22.13 1.82
N SER A 89 -9.37 22.65 1.99
CA SER A 89 -10.00 22.70 3.31
C SER A 89 -10.31 21.31 3.89
N GLN A 90 -10.60 20.31 3.05
CA GLN A 90 -10.79 18.93 3.49
C GLN A 90 -9.47 18.30 3.92
N LEU A 91 -8.38 18.54 3.17
CA LEU A 91 -7.04 18.10 3.55
C LEU A 91 -6.67 18.66 4.93
N GLU A 92 -6.84 19.97 5.15
CA GLU A 92 -6.56 20.59 6.45
C GLU A 92 -7.32 19.90 7.60
N LYS A 93 -8.62 19.62 7.41
CA LYS A 93 -9.43 18.89 8.40
C LYS A 93 -8.92 17.46 8.63
N ARG A 94 -8.52 16.76 7.57
CA ARG A 94 -7.97 15.39 7.64
C ARG A 94 -6.64 15.38 8.40
N ILE A 95 -5.76 16.37 8.17
CA ILE A 95 -4.50 16.56 8.92
C ILE A 95 -4.81 16.75 10.40
N LEU A 96 -5.72 17.67 10.75
CA LEU A 96 -6.08 17.95 12.13
C LEU A 96 -6.70 16.73 12.82
N LYS A 97 -7.59 16.01 12.13
CA LYS A 97 -8.22 14.77 12.64
C LYS A 97 -7.17 13.69 12.89
N ASN A 98 -6.24 13.47 11.97
CA ASN A 98 -5.17 12.49 12.16
C ASN A 98 -4.27 12.88 13.34
N GLN A 99 -3.87 14.16 13.43
CA GLN A 99 -3.06 14.66 14.53
C GLN A 99 -3.77 14.50 15.88
N GLU A 100 -5.07 14.82 15.96
CA GLU A 100 -5.89 14.63 17.16
C GLU A 100 -5.93 13.15 17.57
N MET A 101 -6.08 12.24 16.61
CA MET A 101 -6.11 10.80 16.87
C MET A 101 -4.74 10.26 17.34
N ARG A 102 -3.62 10.76 16.80
CA ARG A 102 -2.27 10.44 17.30
C ARG A 102 -2.07 10.92 18.73
N ILE A 103 -2.58 12.11 19.07
CA ILE A 103 -2.50 12.65 20.43
C ILE A 103 -3.37 11.84 21.40
N LYS A 104 -4.58 11.42 20.98
CA LYS A 104 -5.49 10.62 21.80
C LYS A 104 -5.02 9.19 22.01
N HIS A 105 -4.33 8.62 21.02
CA HIS A 105 -4.01 7.20 20.94
C HIS A 105 -2.55 6.95 20.51
N PRO A 106 -1.54 7.46 21.24
CA PRO A 106 -0.13 7.39 20.83
C PRO A 106 0.39 5.94 20.71
N ASP A 107 -0.06 5.04 21.60
CA ASP A 107 0.40 3.65 21.64
C ASP A 107 -0.49 2.67 20.84
N HIS A 108 -1.52 3.19 20.15
CA HIS A 108 -2.52 2.37 19.46
C HIS A 108 -2.66 2.77 17.98
N PRO A 109 -1.72 2.34 17.11
CA PRO A 109 -1.71 2.71 15.70
C PRO A 109 -2.99 2.30 14.94
N GLU A 110 -3.62 1.21 15.34
CA GLU A 110 -4.88 0.74 14.75
C GLU A 110 -6.01 1.78 14.83
N LYS A 111 -5.99 2.67 15.84
CA LYS A 111 -7.05 3.66 16.04
C LYS A 111 -6.94 4.89 15.14
N PHE A 112 -5.74 5.25 14.70
CA PHE A 112 -5.53 6.38 13.79
C PHE A 112 -5.27 5.95 12.35
N MET A 113 -5.11 4.65 12.08
CA MET A 113 -4.91 4.10 10.73
C MET A 113 -6.00 4.55 9.74
N GLU A 114 -7.27 4.50 10.11
CA GLU A 114 -8.37 4.95 9.23
C GLU A 114 -8.23 6.44 8.88
N SER A 115 -7.92 7.29 9.88
CA SER A 115 -7.68 8.71 9.64
C SER A 115 -6.42 8.99 8.82
N GLU A 116 -5.44 8.10 8.87
CA GLU A 116 -4.20 8.19 8.10
C GLU A 116 -4.42 7.81 6.64
N MET A 117 -5.26 6.79 6.38
CA MET A 117 -5.71 6.46 5.03
C MET A 117 -6.55 7.59 4.43
N GLU A 118 -7.52 8.12 5.19
CA GLU A 118 -8.32 9.28 4.75
C GLU A 118 -7.44 10.50 4.40
N LEU A 119 -6.37 10.74 5.18
CA LEU A 119 -5.40 11.80 4.91
C LEU A 119 -4.64 11.53 3.61
N ASN A 120 -4.12 10.31 3.43
CA ASN A 120 -3.42 9.93 2.21
C ASN A 120 -4.32 10.05 0.97
N ASP A 121 -5.56 9.59 1.05
CA ASP A 121 -6.54 9.71 -0.04
C ASP A 121 -6.77 11.18 -0.42
N GLY A 122 -6.84 12.08 0.58
CA GLY A 122 -6.92 13.52 0.31
C GLY A 122 -5.69 14.12 -0.39
N ILE A 123 -4.50 13.56 -0.16
CA ILE A 123 -3.28 13.95 -0.89
C ILE A 123 -3.32 13.42 -2.32
N GLN A 124 -3.84 12.20 -2.52
CA GLN A 124 -4.02 11.62 -3.86
C GLN A 124 -5.03 12.41 -4.70
N GLU A 125 -6.15 12.83 -4.10
CA GLU A 125 -7.13 13.70 -4.76
C GLU A 125 -6.46 14.98 -5.31
N LEU A 126 -5.52 15.57 -4.56
CA LEU A 126 -4.79 16.78 -4.95
C LEU A 126 -3.87 16.61 -6.17
N HIS A 127 -3.54 15.38 -6.60
CA HIS A 127 -2.75 15.16 -7.81
C HIS A 127 -3.49 15.64 -9.07
N GLN A 128 -4.82 15.65 -9.06
CA GLN A 128 -5.62 16.17 -10.17
C GLN A 128 -5.33 17.66 -10.47
N VAL A 129 -4.88 18.42 -9.47
CA VAL A 129 -4.54 19.83 -9.62
C VAL A 129 -3.30 20.02 -10.49
N ALA A 130 -2.38 19.05 -10.49
CA ALA A 130 -1.16 19.10 -11.32
C ALA A 130 -1.47 19.16 -12.82
N ALA A 131 -2.63 18.65 -13.25
CA ALA A 131 -3.08 18.74 -14.63
C ALA A 131 -3.52 20.16 -15.05
N GLN A 132 -3.75 21.08 -14.11
CA GLN A 132 -4.26 22.44 -14.39
C GLN A 132 -3.44 23.53 -13.65
N PRO A 133 -2.29 23.95 -14.22
CA PRO A 133 -1.38 24.93 -13.62
C PRO A 133 -2.03 26.29 -13.30
N ASP A 134 -3.08 26.67 -14.03
CA ASP A 134 -3.78 27.94 -13.86
C ASP A 134 -4.34 28.12 -12.43
N LEU A 135 -4.62 27.02 -11.73
CA LEU A 135 -5.22 27.04 -10.40
C LEU A 135 -4.22 27.12 -9.24
N TYR A 136 -2.91 27.11 -9.51
CA TYR A 136 -1.88 27.09 -8.46
C TYR A 136 -1.92 28.33 -7.55
N HIS A 137 -2.38 29.47 -8.07
CA HIS A 137 -2.59 30.68 -7.29
C HIS A 137 -3.52 30.45 -6.09
N ILE A 138 -4.51 29.54 -6.21
CA ILE A 138 -5.45 29.19 -5.15
C ILE A 138 -4.77 28.41 -4.04
N ILE A 139 -3.88 27.48 -4.39
CA ILE A 139 -3.10 26.69 -3.43
C ILE A 139 -2.26 27.61 -2.56
N ILE A 140 -1.63 28.60 -3.17
CA ILE A 140 -0.83 29.60 -2.46
C ILE A 140 -1.72 30.46 -1.55
N ASN A 141 -2.84 30.97 -2.07
CA ASN A 141 -3.75 31.83 -1.31
C ASN A 141 -4.38 31.14 -0.08
N MET A 142 -4.56 29.82 -0.12
CA MET A 142 -5.10 29.03 1.00
C MET A 142 -4.02 28.43 1.91
N ASN A 143 -2.76 28.86 1.78
CA ASN A 143 -1.62 28.28 2.51
C ASN A 143 -1.46 26.76 2.30
N GLY A 144 -1.93 26.21 1.18
CA GLY A 144 -1.82 24.78 0.88
C GLY A 144 -0.37 24.31 0.84
N VAL A 145 0.55 25.17 0.38
CA VAL A 145 2.00 24.89 0.38
C VAL A 145 2.53 24.67 1.79
N GLN A 146 2.04 25.42 2.79
CA GLN A 146 2.46 25.25 4.18
C GLN A 146 1.94 23.93 4.77
N LEU A 147 0.72 23.53 4.41
CA LEU A 147 0.15 22.24 4.80
C LEU A 147 0.98 21.08 4.23
N LEU A 148 1.31 21.12 2.93
CA LEU A 148 2.15 20.11 2.28
C LEU A 148 3.54 20.03 2.91
N LEU A 149 4.17 21.18 3.15
CA LEU A 149 5.48 21.23 3.81
C LEU A 149 5.45 20.63 5.22
N GLY A 150 4.38 20.86 5.98
CA GLY A 150 4.19 20.25 7.30
C GLY A 150 4.07 18.72 7.27
N LEU A 151 3.56 18.14 6.17
CA LEU A 151 3.43 16.69 5.99
C LEU A 151 4.73 16.00 5.56
N LEU A 152 5.76 16.74 5.13
CA LEU A 152 7.06 16.15 4.78
C LEU A 152 7.81 15.59 5.99
N THR A 153 7.51 16.06 7.20
CA THR A 153 8.10 15.56 8.44
C THR A 153 7.17 14.61 9.20
N HIS A 154 6.18 14.03 8.51
CA HIS A 154 5.21 13.14 9.13
C HIS A 154 5.86 11.83 9.59
N GLU A 155 5.38 11.27 10.71
CA GLU A 155 5.96 10.04 11.30
C GLU A 155 5.74 8.81 10.42
N ASN A 156 4.61 8.76 9.68
CA ASN A 156 4.44 7.78 8.61
C ASN A 156 5.12 8.28 7.33
N THR A 157 6.17 7.57 6.93
CA THR A 157 6.95 7.77 5.70
C THR A 157 6.07 7.71 4.44
N ASP A 158 5.03 6.90 4.40
CA ASP A 158 4.16 6.76 3.22
C ASP A 158 3.47 8.09 2.88
N ILE A 159 3.05 8.85 3.90
CA ILE A 159 2.47 10.19 3.72
C ILE A 159 3.51 11.15 3.16
N SER A 160 4.73 11.14 3.71
CA SER A 160 5.80 12.01 3.21
C SER A 160 6.18 11.67 1.76
N ILE A 161 6.20 10.39 1.39
CA ILE A 161 6.41 9.95 0.00
C ILE A 161 5.29 10.45 -0.91
N ALA A 162 4.03 10.32 -0.48
CA ALA A 162 2.88 10.81 -1.25
C ALA A 162 2.94 12.31 -1.52
N VAL A 163 3.39 13.10 -0.53
CA VAL A 163 3.58 14.55 -0.70
C VAL A 163 4.74 14.86 -1.64
N VAL A 164 5.85 14.13 -1.55
CA VAL A 164 6.98 14.31 -2.48
C VAL A 164 6.55 14.02 -3.93
N ASN A 165 5.79 12.95 -4.16
CA ASN A 165 5.25 12.63 -5.47
C ASN A 165 4.34 13.74 -5.99
N LEU A 166 3.43 14.25 -5.15
CA LEU A 166 2.58 15.38 -5.51
C LEU A 166 3.41 16.61 -5.87
N LEU A 167 4.42 16.95 -5.08
CA LEU A 167 5.30 18.09 -5.37
C LEU A 167 6.05 17.91 -6.69
N GLN A 168 6.48 16.68 -7.01
CA GLN A 168 7.11 16.36 -8.27
C GLN A 168 6.16 16.57 -9.47
N GLU A 169 4.88 16.23 -9.32
CA GLU A 169 3.89 16.46 -10.39
C GLU A 169 3.53 17.95 -10.57
N LEU A 170 3.63 18.74 -9.50
CA LEU A 170 3.35 20.18 -9.55
C LEU A 170 4.47 21.02 -10.16
N THR A 171 5.70 20.49 -10.25
CA THR A 171 6.92 21.19 -10.72
C THR A 171 7.39 20.73 -12.09
#